data_AF-A0A7C7GVQ9-F1
#
_entry.id   AF-A0A7C7GVQ9-F1
#
_cell.length_a   1.000
_cell.length_b   1.000
_cell.length_c   1.000
_cell.angle_alpha   90.00
_cell.angle_beta   90.00
_cell.angle_gamma   90.00
#
_symmetry.space_group_name_H-M   'P 1'
#
loop_
_entity.id
_entity.type
_entity.pdbx_description
1 polymer ?
#
loop_
_entity_poly.entity_id
_entity_poly.type
_entity_poly.pdbx_seq_one_letter_code
_entity_poly.pdbx_strand_id
1 'polypeptide(L)' 'RRPEVVTGNGALTLETIQLEGRKAVAASEFILGYQDFVGSRLGS' A
#
# COMPACT_ATOMS: atom_id res chain seq x y z
N ARG A 1 -5.10 -4.08 9.50
CA ARG A 1 -3.65 -3.75 9.60
C ARG A 1 -3.39 -2.50 8.76
N ARG A 2 -2.48 -1.60 9.14
CA ARG A 2 -2.11 -0.43 8.32
C ARG A 2 -0.80 -0.77 7.59
N PRO A 3 -0.79 -0.84 6.25
CA PRO A 3 0.44 -1.14 5.54
C PRO A 3 1.39 0.06 5.55
N GLU A 4 2.69 -0.23 5.50
CA GLU A 4 3.75 0.76 5.46
C GLU A 4 4.71 0.45 4.31
N VAL A 5 5.30 1.49 3.74
CA VAL A 5 6.36 1.37 2.74
C VAL A 5 7.67 1.78 3.39
N VAL A 6 8.62 0.85 3.44
CA VAL A 6 9.98 1.15 3.90
C VAL A 6 10.70 1.99 2.84
N THR A 7 11.34 3.06 3.29
CA THR A 7 12.11 3.99 2.46
C THR A 7 13.59 3.96 2.87
N GLY A 8 14.43 4.78 2.23
CA GLY A 8 15.83 4.94 2.63
C GLY A 8 16.02 5.56 4.03
N ASN A 9 14.98 6.19 4.59
CA ASN A 9 15.03 6.81 5.92
C ASN A 9 13.70 6.61 6.66
N GLY A 10 13.47 5.39 7.14
CA GLY A 10 12.26 5.03 7.89
C GLY A 10 11.12 4.54 7.00
N ALA A 11 9.89 4.65 7.50
CA ALA A 11 8.70 4.11 6.86
C ALA A 11 7.61 5.16 6.66
N LEU A 12 6.83 5.01 5.59
CA LEU A 12 5.63 5.79 5.32
C LEU A 12 4.39 4.93 5.57
N THR A 13 3.56 5.32 6.54
CA THR A 13 2.25 4.70 6.75
C THR A 13 1.30 5.11 5.63
N LEU A 14 0.66 4.12 5.00
CA LEU A 14 -0.35 4.36 3.98
C LEU A 14 -1.73 4.41 4.63
N GLU A 15 -2.46 5.51 4.39
CA GLU A 15 -3.84 5.66 4.84
C GLU A 15 -4.83 5.33 3.72
N THR A 16 -4.54 5.79 2.50
CA THR A 16 -5.36 5.58 1.30
C THR A 16 -4.49 5.14 0.14
N ILE A 17 -5.06 4.28 -0.71
CA ILE A 17 -4.41 3.78 -1.94
C ILE A 17 -5.39 3.94 -3.10
N GLN A 18 -4.86 4.38 -4.24
CA GLN A 18 -5.60 4.44 -5.49
C GLN A 18 -4.79 3.74 -6.57
N LEU A 19 -5.36 2.69 -7.15
CA LEU A 19 -4.83 2.13 -8.39
C LEU A 19 -5.26 2.99 -9.56
N GLU A 20 -4.45 3.01 -10.61
CA GLU A 20 -4.78 3.68 -11.86
C GLU A 20 -6.16 3.22 -12.38
N GLY A 21 -7.00 4.18 -12.77
CA GLY A 21 -8.36 3.90 -13.25
C GLY A 21 -9.36 3.40 -12.19
N ARG A 22 -8.98 3.32 -10.90
CA ARG A 22 -9.87 2.91 -9.80
C ARG A 22 -10.09 4.01 -8.79
N LYS A 23 -11.17 3.89 -8.01
CA LYS A 23 -11.44 4.78 -6.88
C LYS A 23 -10.40 4.58 -5.78
N ALA A 24 -10.08 5.64 -5.05
CA ALA A 24 -9.29 5.55 -3.84
C ALA A 24 -10.04 4.75 -2.76
N VAL A 25 -9.32 3.94 -2.00
CA VAL A 25 -9.85 3.10 -0.91
C VAL A 25 -8.95 3.19 0.32
N ALA A 26 -9.46 2.77 1.47
CA ALA A 26 -8.63 2.67 2.68
C ALA A 26 -7.52 1.62 2.48
N ALA A 27 -6.30 1.95 2.87
CA ALA A 27 -5.15 1.05 2.69
C ALA A 27 -5.33 -0.28 3.46
N SER A 28 -6.06 -0.24 4.58
CA SER A 28 -6.42 -1.45 5.33
C SER A 28 -7.38 -2.39 4.60
N GLU A 29 -8.24 -1.85 3.73
CA GLU A 29 -9.15 -2.64 2.89
C GLU A 29 -8.42 -3.16 1.66
N PHE A 30 -7.57 -2.32 1.06
CA PHE A 30 -6.76 -2.68 -0.10
C PHE A 30 -5.96 -3.98 0.10
N ILE A 31 -5.25 -4.10 1.23
CA ILE A 31 -4.42 -5.28 1.53
C ILE A 31 -5.22 -6.57 1.76
N LEU A 32 -6.53 -6.48 2.03
CA LEU A 32 -7.38 -7.67 2.14
C LEU A 32 -7.67 -8.27 0.75
N GLY A 33 -7.76 -7.42 -0.27
CA GLY A 33 -8.00 -7.83 -1.66
C GLY A 33 -6.73 -8.08 -2.47
N TYR A 34 -5.59 -7.49 -2.07
CA TYR A 34 -4.29 -7.64 -2.72
C TYR A 34 -3.25 -8.20 -1.74
N GLN A 35 -3.27 -9.53 -1.56
CA GLN A 35 -2.44 -10.21 -0.57
C GLN A 35 -0.93 -10.12 -0.88
N ASP A 36 -0.56 -10.10 -2.16
CA ASP A 36 0.83 -10.02 -2.62
C ASP A 36 1.45 -8.62 -2.48
N PHE A 37 0.67 -7.62 -2.03
CA PHE A 37 1.19 -6.28 -1.82
C PHE A 37 2.21 -6.21 -0.68
N VAL A 38 1.99 -6.98 0.39
CA VAL A 38 2.90 -7.01 1.54
C VAL A 38 4.21 -7.70 1.14
N GLY A 39 5.32 -6.98 1.23
CA GLY A 39 6.64 -7.47 0.80
C GLY A 39 6.97 -7.18 -0.66
N SER A 40 6.05 -6.59 -1.44
CA SER A 40 6.33 -6.12 -2.79
C SER A 40 7.33 -4.96 -2.80
N ARG A 41 8.07 -4.79 -3.90
CA ARG A 41 8.88 -3.60 -4.18
C ARG A 41 8.10 -2.67 -5.09
N LEU A 42 8.06 -1.39 -4.74
CA LEU A 42 7.44 -0.35 -5.55
C LEU A 42 8.48 0.25 -6.50
N GLY A 43 8.08 0.49 -7.76
CA GLY A 43 8.91 1.20 -8.75
C GLY A 43 10.05 0.39 -9.38
N SER A 44 10.03 -0.94 -9.26
CA SER A 44 10.89 -1.85 -10.03
C SER A 44 10.34 -2.11 -11.43
#